data_AF-A0AAF5DPT6-F1
#
_entry.id   AF-A0AAF5DPT6-F1
#
_cell.length_a   1.000
_cell.length_b   1.000
_cell.length_c   1.000
_cell.angle_alpha   90.00
_cell.angle_beta   90.00
_cell.angle_gamma   90.00
#
_symmetry.space_group_name_H-M   'P 1'
#
loop_
_entity.id
_entity.type
_entity.pdbx_description
1 polymer ?
#
loop_
_entity_poly.entity_id
_entity_poly.type
_entity_poly.pdbx_seq_one_letter_code
_entity_poly.pdbx_strand_id
1 'polypeptide(L)'
;MNSSGKFDIIETFLQFQLKLSNPSVFDVYINELTLILQSTSYTESEKYNLIYKFISKVSTDFPDFKKNLFDLEIGSFGSIYMLQEISIQYYRMEQVKTLFEGEPKYAFVTALYSCLTDSKYQLSASNKGYLKILFDKFSVIIADSTLTYAEKIKAISYQYRQFVKTYGYLEQTFLSFEISAQFGCFGDFLAMFAFGESQQCWPEYFLTLVGTTIEVSTTEAATTKVSTTEFSTTELSTTESSTTELSTIEVSTTEGQTTAIITGDCSSASSVVLQVVNGQTIFYTAAMESWSTWAAIEKANWKTFCTKIYNNYVISTTMTETEKITAIIAEINAYVAFYYYREEHIFSIQLGVWGTVRQLCSCKA
;
A
#
# COMPACT_ATOMS: atom_id res chain seq x y z
N MET A 1 -25.63 -2.80 -7.55
CA MET A 1 -26.93 -3.39 -7.97
C MET A 1 -26.95 -3.40 -9.49
N ASN A 2 -27.53 -4.41 -10.11
CA ASN A 2 -27.75 -4.44 -11.56
C ASN A 2 -28.94 -3.58 -11.99
N SER A 3 -29.18 -3.55 -13.31
CA SER A 3 -30.29 -2.83 -13.94
C SER A 3 -31.68 -3.23 -13.42
N SER A 4 -31.81 -4.37 -12.73
CA SER A 4 -33.06 -4.82 -12.10
C SER A 4 -33.17 -4.45 -10.61
N GLY A 5 -32.24 -3.65 -10.08
CA GLY A 5 -32.23 -3.24 -8.66
C GLY A 5 -31.78 -4.35 -7.70
N LYS A 6 -31.24 -5.45 -8.20
CA LYS A 6 -30.75 -6.57 -7.39
C LYS A 6 -29.24 -6.49 -7.18
N PHE A 7 -28.74 -7.07 -6.10
CA PHE A 7 -27.28 -7.18 -5.89
C PHE A 7 -26.73 -8.35 -6.70
N ASP A 8 -25.76 -8.10 -7.59
CA ASP A 8 -25.17 -9.15 -8.44
C ASP A 8 -24.54 -10.28 -7.63
N ILE A 9 -23.95 -9.96 -6.47
CA ILE A 9 -23.40 -10.97 -5.55
C ILE A 9 -24.48 -11.91 -5.02
N ILE A 10 -25.69 -11.40 -4.71
CA ILE A 10 -26.81 -12.25 -4.28
C ILE A 10 -27.21 -13.17 -5.42
N GLU A 11 -27.36 -12.64 -6.63
CA GLU A 11 -27.70 -13.45 -7.81
C GLU A 11 -26.63 -14.54 -8.06
N THR A 12 -25.35 -14.21 -7.86
CA THR A 12 -24.23 -15.16 -7.96
C THR A 12 -24.36 -16.31 -6.95
N PHE A 13 -24.67 -15.98 -5.69
CA PHE A 13 -24.87 -16.99 -4.64
C PHE A 13 -26.18 -17.78 -4.80
N LEU A 14 -27.22 -17.22 -5.40
CA LEU A 14 -28.41 -17.98 -5.81
C LEU A 14 -28.09 -19.00 -6.90
N GLN A 15 -27.22 -18.67 -7.86
CA GLN A 15 -26.74 -19.65 -8.85
C GLN A 15 -25.87 -20.75 -8.20
N PHE A 16 -25.08 -20.39 -7.19
CA PHE A 16 -24.33 -21.35 -6.39
C PHE A 16 -25.25 -22.32 -5.66
N GLN A 17 -26.29 -21.80 -5.01
CA GLN A 17 -27.28 -22.57 -4.26
C GLN A 17 -27.93 -23.68 -5.11
N LEU A 18 -28.22 -23.41 -6.38
CA LEU A 18 -28.80 -24.40 -7.32
C LEU A 18 -27.88 -25.59 -7.62
N LYS A 19 -26.57 -25.46 -7.35
CA LYS A 19 -25.57 -26.54 -7.55
C LYS A 19 -25.44 -27.46 -6.34
N LEU A 20 -26.04 -27.12 -5.21
CA LEU A 20 -25.97 -27.90 -3.98
C LEU A 20 -26.97 -29.06 -4.01
N SER A 21 -26.62 -30.20 -3.41
CA SER A 21 -27.52 -31.35 -3.28
C SER A 21 -28.77 -31.04 -2.43
N ASN A 22 -28.65 -30.10 -1.47
CA ASN A 22 -29.76 -29.62 -0.65
C ASN A 22 -29.78 -28.07 -0.64
N PRO A 23 -30.37 -27.43 -1.66
CA PRO A 23 -30.33 -25.99 -1.83
C PRO A 23 -30.88 -25.18 -0.65
N SER A 24 -31.89 -25.67 0.07
CA SER A 24 -32.55 -24.91 1.15
C SER A 24 -31.62 -24.65 2.34
N VAL A 25 -30.57 -25.44 2.52
CA VAL A 25 -29.54 -25.19 3.55
C VAL A 25 -28.85 -23.85 3.30
N PHE A 26 -28.81 -23.40 2.05
CA PHE A 26 -28.15 -22.15 1.68
C PHE A 26 -29.00 -20.90 1.94
N ASP A 27 -30.31 -21.03 2.22
CA ASP A 27 -31.22 -19.89 2.40
C ASP A 27 -30.78 -18.97 3.56
N VAL A 28 -30.20 -19.55 4.62
CA VAL A 28 -29.67 -18.78 5.76
C VAL A 28 -28.52 -17.86 5.32
N TYR A 29 -27.65 -18.32 4.40
CA TYR A 29 -26.53 -17.54 3.88
C TYR A 29 -27.02 -16.42 2.95
N ILE A 30 -28.02 -16.71 2.10
CA ILE A 30 -28.64 -15.67 1.26
C ILE A 30 -29.25 -14.56 2.11
N ASN A 31 -29.97 -14.92 3.18
CA ASN A 31 -30.55 -13.95 4.10
C ASN A 31 -29.47 -13.14 4.84
N GLU A 32 -28.42 -13.80 5.35
CA GLU A 32 -27.28 -13.13 6.00
C GLU A 32 -26.62 -12.11 5.06
N LEU A 33 -26.30 -12.51 3.83
CA LEU A 33 -25.70 -11.64 2.83
C LEU A 33 -26.62 -10.47 2.45
N THR A 34 -27.92 -10.74 2.31
CA THR A 34 -28.92 -9.71 1.99
C THR A 34 -28.98 -8.64 3.09
N LEU A 35 -28.98 -9.05 4.36
CA LEU A 35 -28.98 -8.14 5.52
C LEU A 35 -27.71 -7.28 5.56
N ILE A 36 -26.53 -7.86 5.27
CA ILE A 36 -25.27 -7.11 5.18
C ILE A 36 -25.36 -6.02 4.11
N LEU A 37 -25.81 -6.38 2.90
CA LEU A 37 -25.83 -5.48 1.74
C LEU A 37 -26.89 -4.38 1.84
N GLN A 38 -28.04 -4.67 2.45
CA GLN A 38 -29.14 -3.72 2.63
C GLN A 38 -28.98 -2.83 3.85
N SER A 39 -28.08 -3.17 4.78
CA SER A 39 -27.87 -2.39 5.98
C SER A 39 -27.40 -0.96 5.67
N THR A 40 -28.07 0.01 6.27
CA THR A 40 -27.66 1.42 6.31
C THR A 40 -26.85 1.76 7.57
N SER A 41 -26.66 0.81 8.48
CA SER A 41 -25.88 1.01 9.71
C SER A 41 -24.39 0.75 9.52
N TYR A 42 -24.02 -0.04 8.51
CA TYR A 42 -22.62 -0.34 8.21
C TYR A 42 -22.06 0.65 7.19
N THR A 43 -20.86 1.15 7.49
CA THR A 43 -19.99 1.78 6.51
C THR A 43 -19.62 0.79 5.40
N GLU A 44 -19.17 1.28 4.25
CA GLU A 44 -18.73 0.41 3.15
C GLU A 44 -17.55 -0.49 3.57
N SER A 45 -16.63 0.02 4.39
CA SER A 45 -15.53 -0.78 4.95
C SER A 45 -16.05 -1.95 5.81
N GLU A 46 -17.04 -1.69 6.67
CA GLU A 46 -17.65 -2.73 7.50
C GLU A 46 -18.39 -3.77 6.66
N LYS A 47 -19.08 -3.35 5.59
CA LYS A 47 -19.71 -4.29 4.65
C LYS A 47 -18.68 -5.19 3.99
N TYR A 48 -17.57 -4.67 3.48
CA TYR A 48 -16.51 -5.50 2.89
C TYR A 48 -15.93 -6.48 3.91
N ASN A 49 -15.65 -6.04 5.13
CA ASN A 49 -15.22 -6.92 6.21
C ASN A 49 -16.22 -8.07 6.48
N LEU A 50 -17.51 -7.75 6.59
CA LEU A 50 -18.56 -8.75 6.78
C LEU A 50 -18.69 -9.69 5.58
N ILE A 51 -18.53 -9.18 4.35
CA ILE A 51 -18.50 -9.98 3.12
C ILE A 51 -17.33 -10.97 3.13
N TYR A 52 -16.13 -10.57 3.58
CA TYR A 52 -15.01 -11.50 3.73
C TYR A 52 -15.31 -12.62 4.72
N LYS A 53 -15.86 -12.27 5.90
CA LYS A 53 -16.28 -13.24 6.92
C LYS A 53 -17.33 -14.20 6.35
N PHE A 54 -18.29 -13.68 5.59
CA PHE A 54 -19.33 -14.46 4.91
C PHE A 54 -18.74 -15.46 3.90
N ILE A 55 -17.89 -15.00 2.97
CA ILE A 55 -17.26 -15.87 1.96
C ILE A 55 -16.39 -16.95 2.64
N SER A 56 -15.67 -16.59 3.69
CA SER A 56 -14.83 -17.52 4.46
C SER A 56 -15.66 -18.59 5.18
N LYS A 57 -16.80 -18.20 5.75
CA LYS A 57 -17.77 -19.10 6.37
C LYS A 57 -18.33 -20.07 5.33
N VAL A 58 -18.85 -19.57 4.21
CA VAL A 58 -19.35 -20.41 3.09
C VAL A 58 -18.28 -21.39 2.60
N SER A 59 -17.04 -20.92 2.44
CA SER A 59 -15.93 -21.77 1.99
C SER A 59 -15.57 -22.87 3.00
N THR A 60 -15.81 -22.63 4.29
CA THR A 60 -15.56 -23.59 5.37
C THR A 60 -16.68 -24.62 5.45
N ASP A 61 -17.93 -24.19 5.27
CA ASP A 61 -19.12 -25.04 5.37
C ASP A 61 -19.35 -25.89 4.10
N PHE A 62 -18.82 -25.45 2.95
CA PHE A 62 -18.93 -26.15 1.65
C PHE A 62 -17.55 -26.36 1.00
N PRO A 63 -16.61 -27.09 1.63
CA PRO A 63 -15.22 -27.19 1.19
C PRO A 63 -15.09 -27.83 -0.21
N ASP A 64 -15.95 -28.79 -0.55
CA ASP A 64 -15.95 -29.48 -1.85
C ASP A 64 -16.23 -28.54 -3.02
N PHE A 65 -16.91 -27.42 -2.75
CA PHE A 65 -17.27 -26.42 -3.74
C PHE A 65 -16.34 -25.22 -3.74
N LYS A 66 -15.35 -25.14 -2.84
CA LYS A 66 -14.50 -23.95 -2.65
C LYS A 66 -13.91 -23.43 -3.96
N LYS A 67 -13.33 -24.31 -4.80
CA LYS A 67 -12.79 -23.92 -6.10
C LYS A 67 -13.88 -23.34 -7.02
N ASN A 68 -14.99 -24.05 -7.16
CA ASN A 68 -16.12 -23.63 -8.00
C ASN A 68 -16.77 -22.34 -7.51
N LEU A 69 -16.76 -22.09 -6.20
CA LEU A 69 -17.26 -20.88 -5.58
C LEU A 69 -16.40 -19.68 -6.01
N PHE A 70 -15.07 -19.80 -5.93
CA PHE A 70 -14.16 -18.70 -6.27
C PHE A 70 -14.14 -18.35 -7.76
N ASP A 71 -14.52 -19.30 -8.63
CA ASP A 71 -14.64 -19.11 -10.07
C ASP A 71 -15.98 -18.47 -10.49
N LEU A 72 -16.93 -18.23 -9.57
CA LEU A 72 -18.20 -17.59 -9.93
C LEU A 72 -18.02 -16.10 -10.19
N GLU A 73 -18.51 -15.64 -11.35
CA GLU A 73 -18.53 -14.24 -11.76
C GLU A 73 -19.66 -13.45 -11.10
N ILE A 74 -19.33 -12.28 -10.56
CA ILE A 74 -20.26 -11.33 -9.95
C ILE A 74 -20.57 -10.22 -10.96
N GLY A 75 -21.55 -10.45 -11.82
CA GLY A 75 -21.97 -9.47 -12.83
C GLY A 75 -20.80 -8.97 -13.67
N SER A 76 -20.54 -7.66 -13.65
CA SER A 76 -19.39 -7.03 -14.33
C SER A 76 -18.21 -6.72 -13.40
N PHE A 77 -18.31 -7.06 -12.10
CA PHE A 77 -17.28 -6.77 -11.12
C PHE A 77 -16.05 -7.68 -11.28
N GLY A 78 -16.27 -8.95 -11.63
CA GLY A 78 -15.26 -10.01 -11.61
C GLY A 78 -15.68 -11.14 -10.67
N SER A 79 -14.77 -12.06 -10.36
CA SER A 79 -15.11 -13.28 -9.63
C SER A 79 -15.22 -13.11 -8.11
N ILE A 80 -15.80 -14.10 -7.43
CA ILE A 80 -15.78 -14.20 -5.95
C ILE A 80 -14.35 -14.18 -5.42
N TYR A 81 -13.38 -14.74 -6.15
CA TYR A 81 -11.96 -14.65 -5.79
C TYR A 81 -11.48 -13.20 -5.71
N MET A 82 -11.76 -12.39 -6.75
CA MET A 82 -11.38 -10.97 -6.76
C MET A 82 -12.03 -10.20 -5.61
N LEU A 83 -13.31 -10.49 -5.32
CA LEU A 83 -14.01 -9.89 -4.18
C LEU A 83 -13.36 -10.30 -2.85
N GLN A 84 -12.94 -11.57 -2.71
CA GLN A 84 -12.24 -12.02 -1.51
C GLN A 84 -10.90 -11.29 -1.30
N GLU A 85 -10.10 -11.11 -2.36
CA GLU A 85 -8.81 -10.41 -2.32
C GLU A 85 -8.93 -8.93 -1.92
N ILE A 86 -10.05 -8.28 -2.24
CA ILE A 86 -10.36 -6.91 -1.82
C ILE A 86 -10.89 -6.92 -0.37
N SER A 87 -11.90 -7.72 -0.10
CA SER A 87 -12.59 -7.76 1.20
C SER A 87 -11.69 -8.20 2.36
N ILE A 88 -10.70 -9.07 2.12
CA ILE A 88 -9.71 -9.48 3.13
C ILE A 88 -8.90 -8.29 3.66
N GLN A 89 -8.66 -7.26 2.84
CA GLN A 89 -7.88 -6.10 3.28
C GLN A 89 -8.68 -5.29 4.31
N TYR A 90 -9.98 -5.12 4.10
CA TYR A 90 -10.87 -4.48 5.09
C TYR A 90 -11.01 -5.32 6.37
N TYR A 91 -11.05 -6.66 6.25
CA TYR A 91 -11.01 -7.55 7.41
C TYR A 91 -9.72 -7.35 8.23
N ARG A 92 -8.56 -7.28 7.56
CA ARG A 92 -7.27 -7.01 8.21
C ARG A 92 -7.24 -5.65 8.90
N MET A 93 -7.82 -4.61 8.29
CA MET A 93 -7.94 -3.28 8.92
C MET A 93 -8.74 -3.35 10.23
N GLU A 94 -9.82 -4.16 10.28
CA GLU A 94 -10.56 -4.38 11.54
C GLU A 94 -9.67 -5.01 12.62
N GLN A 95 -8.80 -5.96 12.24
CA GLN A 95 -7.91 -6.64 13.18
C GLN A 95 -6.80 -5.74 13.77
N VAL A 96 -6.43 -4.63 13.10
CA VAL A 96 -5.35 -3.72 13.57
C VAL A 96 -5.62 -3.22 14.98
N LYS A 97 -6.88 -2.87 15.30
CA LYS A 97 -7.25 -2.41 16.64
C LYS A 97 -6.89 -3.45 17.70
N THR A 98 -7.25 -4.71 17.48
CA THR A 98 -6.89 -5.81 18.37
C THR A 98 -5.37 -6.02 18.43
N LEU A 99 -4.65 -5.87 17.31
CA LEU A 99 -3.21 -6.07 17.25
C LEU A 99 -2.40 -4.97 17.96
N PHE A 100 -2.87 -3.73 17.92
CA PHE A 100 -2.17 -2.58 18.50
C PHE A 100 -2.60 -2.27 19.93
N GLU A 101 -3.86 -2.54 20.29
CA GLU A 101 -4.44 -2.17 21.59
C GLU A 101 -5.08 -3.32 22.36
N GLY A 102 -5.41 -4.43 21.69
CA GLY A 102 -6.06 -5.58 22.32
C GLY A 102 -5.16 -6.29 23.33
N GLU A 103 -5.72 -7.23 24.09
CA GLU A 103 -4.96 -8.07 25.01
C GLU A 103 -4.48 -9.36 24.31
N PRO A 104 -3.18 -9.74 24.41
CA PRO A 104 -2.12 -9.02 25.11
C PRO A 104 -1.76 -7.73 24.38
N LYS A 105 -1.55 -6.64 25.14
CA LYS A 105 -1.14 -5.35 24.56
C LYS A 105 0.03 -5.53 23.62
N TYR A 106 -0.07 -4.90 22.45
CA TYR A 106 0.95 -4.99 21.40
C TYR A 106 1.12 -6.42 20.86
N ALA A 107 -0.01 -7.13 20.65
CA ALA A 107 -0.02 -8.46 20.05
C ALA A 107 0.75 -8.51 18.72
N PHE A 108 0.73 -7.42 17.93
CA PHE A 108 1.55 -7.27 16.73
C PHE A 108 3.04 -7.51 17.00
N VAL A 109 3.64 -6.74 17.92
CA VAL A 109 5.08 -6.82 18.19
C VAL A 109 5.42 -8.12 18.93
N THR A 110 4.53 -8.58 19.81
CA THR A 110 4.66 -9.86 20.52
C THR A 110 4.78 -11.04 19.55
N ALA A 111 3.98 -11.05 18.48
CA ALA A 111 4.05 -12.07 17.44
C ALA A 111 5.39 -12.04 16.69
N LEU A 112 5.88 -10.84 16.34
CA LEU A 112 7.19 -10.68 15.68
C LEU A 112 8.34 -11.15 16.57
N TYR A 113 8.31 -10.85 17.87
CA TYR A 113 9.28 -11.36 18.83
C TYR A 113 9.25 -12.89 18.95
N SER A 114 8.06 -13.49 18.89
CA SER A 114 7.88 -14.95 18.91
C SER A 114 8.51 -15.63 17.69
N CYS A 115 8.50 -14.97 16.53
CA CYS A 115 9.18 -15.46 15.33
C CYS A 115 10.71 -15.55 15.49
N LEU A 116 11.32 -14.82 16.42
CA LEU A 116 12.78 -14.88 16.64
C LEU A 116 13.24 -16.21 17.28
N THR A 117 12.33 -16.92 17.96
CA THR A 117 12.62 -18.21 18.59
C THR A 117 12.08 -19.40 17.79
N ASP A 118 11.24 -19.15 16.79
CA ASP A 118 10.71 -20.18 15.91
C ASP A 118 11.82 -20.72 14.97
N SER A 119 12.10 -22.01 15.11
CA SER A 119 13.12 -22.72 14.34
C SER A 119 12.88 -22.70 12.82
N LYS A 120 11.64 -22.47 12.36
CA LYS A 120 11.32 -22.45 10.91
C LYS A 120 12.03 -21.33 10.15
N TYR A 121 12.35 -20.21 10.82
CA TYR A 121 13.01 -19.07 10.18
C TYR A 121 14.55 -19.13 10.20
N GLN A 122 15.14 -20.10 10.89
CA GLN A 122 16.60 -20.38 10.86
C GLN A 122 17.50 -19.13 11.08
N LEU A 123 17.10 -18.23 11.98
CA LEU A 123 17.81 -16.96 12.20
C LEU A 123 19.09 -17.15 13.02
N SER A 124 20.19 -16.56 12.54
CA SER A 124 21.44 -16.44 13.31
C SER A 124 21.27 -15.54 14.53
N ALA A 125 22.18 -15.64 15.51
CA ALA A 125 22.16 -14.74 16.68
C ALA A 125 22.24 -13.26 16.29
N SER A 126 23.06 -12.92 15.29
CA SER A 126 23.18 -11.56 14.75
C SER A 126 21.88 -11.07 14.11
N ASN A 127 21.24 -11.91 13.29
CA ASN A 127 19.99 -11.57 12.61
C ASN A 127 18.87 -11.27 13.63
N LYS A 128 18.81 -12.09 14.70
CA LYS A 128 17.89 -11.83 15.82
C LYS A 128 18.19 -10.47 16.48
N GLY A 129 19.46 -10.11 16.64
CA GLY A 129 19.86 -8.80 17.15
C GLY A 129 19.36 -7.64 16.30
N TYR A 130 19.53 -7.70 14.98
CA TYR A 130 19.08 -6.64 14.06
C TYR A 130 17.55 -6.49 14.06
N LEU A 131 16.82 -7.61 14.06
CA LEU A 131 15.36 -7.63 14.09
C LEU A 131 14.81 -7.09 15.42
N LYS A 132 15.43 -7.40 16.56
CA LYS A 132 15.03 -6.84 17.87
C LYS A 132 15.05 -5.31 17.87
N ILE A 133 16.14 -4.71 17.36
CA ILE A 133 16.25 -3.25 17.25
C ILE A 133 15.12 -2.67 16.40
N LEU A 134 14.74 -3.35 15.32
CA LEU A 134 13.60 -2.92 14.50
C LEU A 134 12.27 -3.04 15.25
N PHE A 135 12.05 -4.14 15.96
CA PHE A 135 10.81 -4.38 16.70
C PHE A 135 10.65 -3.40 17.87
N ASP A 136 11.75 -2.98 18.50
CA ASP A 136 11.73 -1.91 19.51
C ASP A 136 11.24 -0.59 18.91
N LYS A 137 11.65 -0.24 17.69
CA LYS A 137 11.13 0.94 16.99
C LYS A 137 9.63 0.80 16.69
N PHE A 138 9.17 -0.39 16.32
CA PHE A 138 7.73 -0.63 16.11
C PHE A 138 6.95 -0.47 17.41
N SER A 139 7.46 -0.98 18.53
CA SER A 139 6.86 -0.81 19.86
C SER A 139 6.68 0.67 20.20
N VAL A 140 7.70 1.50 19.96
CA VAL A 140 7.63 2.95 20.18
C VAL A 140 6.55 3.59 19.32
N ILE A 141 6.47 3.26 18.03
CA ILE A 141 5.45 3.80 17.11
C ILE A 141 4.04 3.41 17.56
N ILE A 142 3.82 2.13 17.92
CA ILE A 142 2.48 1.66 18.30
C ILE A 142 2.03 2.29 19.63
N ALA A 143 2.97 2.50 20.55
CA ALA A 143 2.72 3.14 21.84
C ALA A 143 2.46 4.66 21.73
N ASP A 144 2.82 5.31 20.62
CA ASP A 144 2.61 6.74 20.42
C ASP A 144 1.11 7.07 20.25
N SER A 145 0.50 7.69 21.27
CA SER A 145 -0.91 8.08 21.24
C SER A 145 -1.19 9.33 20.39
N THR A 146 -0.16 10.01 19.89
CA THR A 146 -0.30 11.18 19.01
C THR A 146 -0.45 10.81 17.54
N LEU A 147 -0.30 9.52 17.22
CA LEU A 147 -0.46 8.99 15.86
C LEU A 147 -1.78 8.25 15.72
N THR A 148 -2.45 8.49 14.61
CA THR A 148 -3.59 7.69 14.14
C THR A 148 -3.12 6.29 13.70
N TYR A 149 -4.04 5.33 13.51
CA TYR A 149 -3.64 4.00 13.03
C TYR A 149 -2.98 4.06 11.66
N ALA A 150 -3.49 4.87 10.73
CA ALA A 150 -2.89 5.04 9.41
C ALA A 150 -1.45 5.56 9.51
N GLU A 151 -1.19 6.55 10.37
CA GLU A 151 0.15 7.08 10.61
C GLU A 151 1.09 6.05 11.25
N LYS A 152 0.61 5.28 12.22
CA LYS A 152 1.38 4.18 12.83
C LYS A 152 1.79 3.14 11.79
N ILE A 153 0.85 2.68 10.95
CA ILE A 153 1.11 1.70 9.89
C ILE A 153 2.12 2.25 8.88
N LYS A 154 1.97 3.51 8.48
CA LYS A 154 2.90 4.20 7.58
C LYS A 154 4.31 4.31 8.18
N ALA A 155 4.42 4.68 9.45
CA ALA A 155 5.70 4.78 10.15
C ALA A 155 6.38 3.40 10.31
N ILE A 156 5.62 2.35 10.63
CA ILE A 156 6.12 0.95 10.67
C ILE A 156 6.65 0.54 9.29
N SER A 157 5.88 0.80 8.23
CA SER A 157 6.26 0.48 6.85
C SER A 157 7.53 1.22 6.43
N TYR A 158 7.70 2.47 6.85
CA TYR A 158 8.93 3.24 6.65
C TYR A 158 10.12 2.61 7.37
N GLN A 159 10.00 2.25 8.65
CA GLN A 159 11.07 1.60 9.41
C GLN A 159 11.47 0.25 8.80
N TYR A 160 10.50 -0.55 8.35
CA TYR A 160 10.76 -1.76 7.58
C TYR A 160 11.58 -1.48 6.31
N ARG A 161 11.20 -0.47 5.52
CA ARG A 161 11.94 -0.11 4.30
C ARG A 161 13.39 0.26 4.61
N GLN A 162 13.64 1.04 5.67
CA GLN A 162 15.01 1.38 6.06
C GLN A 162 15.81 0.14 6.50
N PHE A 163 15.15 -0.80 7.16
CA PHE A 163 15.77 -2.07 7.55
C PHE A 163 16.18 -2.90 6.32
N VAL A 164 15.28 -3.09 5.36
CA VAL A 164 15.54 -3.90 4.14
C VAL A 164 16.63 -3.27 3.27
N LYS A 165 16.76 -1.94 3.23
CA LYS A 165 17.89 -1.27 2.55
C LYS A 165 19.25 -1.67 3.13
N THR A 166 19.32 -1.97 4.42
CA THR A 166 20.55 -2.34 5.12
C THR A 166 20.75 -3.86 5.16
N TYR A 167 19.66 -4.60 5.35
CA TYR A 167 19.65 -6.04 5.57
C TYR A 167 18.75 -6.77 4.56
N GLY A 168 18.88 -6.44 3.27
CA GLY A 168 17.99 -6.94 2.21
C GLY A 168 17.89 -8.47 2.13
N TYR A 169 18.94 -9.19 2.53
CA TYR A 169 18.92 -10.66 2.61
C TYR A 169 17.91 -11.22 3.63
N LEU A 170 17.39 -10.41 4.55
CA LEU A 170 16.35 -10.80 5.52
C LEU A 170 14.93 -10.49 5.04
N GLU A 171 14.75 -9.85 3.88
CA GLU A 171 13.45 -9.38 3.41
C GLU A 171 12.40 -10.48 3.35
N GLN A 172 12.68 -11.55 2.59
CA GLN A 172 11.73 -12.65 2.41
C GLN A 172 11.43 -13.37 3.73
N THR A 173 12.45 -13.56 4.57
CA THR A 173 12.28 -14.13 5.89
C THR A 173 11.36 -13.27 6.74
N PHE A 174 11.57 -11.96 6.77
CA PHE A 174 10.76 -11.07 7.60
C PHE A 174 9.34 -10.90 7.06
N LEU A 175 9.15 -10.81 5.74
CA LEU A 175 7.83 -10.82 5.12
C LEU A 175 7.02 -12.06 5.54
N SER A 176 7.69 -13.21 5.74
CA SER A 176 7.04 -14.44 6.21
C SER A 176 6.73 -14.51 7.70
N PHE A 177 7.10 -13.50 8.51
CA PHE A 177 6.84 -13.52 9.95
C PHE A 177 5.35 -13.49 10.23
N GLU A 178 4.87 -14.55 10.86
CA GLU A 178 3.48 -14.73 11.25
C GLU A 178 3.07 -13.72 12.33
N ILE A 179 1.96 -13.01 12.11
CA ILE A 179 1.35 -12.08 13.07
C ILE A 179 0.26 -12.81 13.85
N SER A 180 -0.69 -13.42 13.15
CA SER A 180 -1.71 -14.30 13.74
C SER A 180 -2.40 -15.13 12.66
N ALA A 181 -3.07 -16.19 13.06
CA ALA A 181 -3.89 -17.00 12.14
C ALA A 181 -4.99 -16.19 11.46
N GLN A 182 -5.54 -15.18 12.14
CA GLN A 182 -6.57 -14.30 11.60
C GLN A 182 -5.99 -13.27 10.63
N PHE A 183 -4.85 -12.65 10.97
CA PHE A 183 -4.30 -11.56 10.19
C PHE A 183 -3.45 -12.03 9.00
N GLY A 184 -2.63 -13.06 9.21
CA GLY A 184 -1.60 -13.53 8.29
C GLY A 184 -0.18 -13.18 8.76
N CYS A 185 0.69 -12.84 7.82
CA CYS A 185 2.10 -12.52 8.04
C CYS A 185 2.41 -11.01 7.92
N PHE A 186 3.65 -10.62 8.16
CA PHE A 186 4.11 -9.24 7.98
C PHE A 186 3.97 -8.76 6.52
N GLY A 187 4.14 -9.66 5.55
CA GLY A 187 3.83 -9.37 4.14
C GLY A 187 2.37 -8.99 3.92
N ASP A 188 1.43 -9.64 4.62
CA ASP A 188 0.01 -9.29 4.59
C ASP A 188 -0.27 -7.93 5.21
N PHE A 189 0.49 -7.55 6.25
CA PHE A 189 0.41 -6.22 6.86
C PHE A 189 0.82 -5.13 5.86
N LEU A 190 1.92 -5.34 5.13
CA LEU A 190 2.34 -4.43 4.08
C LEU A 190 1.37 -4.43 2.89
N ALA A 191 0.74 -5.55 2.55
CA ALA A 191 -0.29 -5.61 1.52
C ALA A 191 -1.54 -4.80 1.91
N MET A 192 -1.98 -4.89 3.16
CA MET A 192 -3.07 -4.08 3.70
C MET A 192 -2.72 -2.59 3.68
N PHE A 193 -1.49 -2.22 4.09
CA PHE A 193 -0.99 -0.85 3.95
C PHE A 193 -1.02 -0.41 2.48
N ALA A 194 -0.52 -1.25 1.58
CA ALA A 194 -0.49 -1.04 0.13
C ALA A 194 -1.90 -0.99 -0.52
N PHE A 195 -2.93 -1.46 0.17
CA PHE A 195 -4.31 -1.31 -0.27
C PHE A 195 -4.91 0.00 0.26
N GLY A 196 -4.77 0.26 1.56
CA GLY A 196 -5.33 1.43 2.24
C GLY A 196 -4.91 2.76 1.63
N GLU A 197 -3.61 2.99 1.38
CA GLU A 197 -3.22 4.28 0.79
C GLU A 197 -3.51 4.38 -0.71
N SER A 198 -3.43 3.28 -1.49
CA SER A 198 -3.60 3.38 -2.95
C SER A 198 -5.04 3.60 -3.34
N GLN A 199 -5.96 2.99 -2.61
CA GLN A 199 -7.39 3.17 -2.79
C GLN A 199 -7.93 4.35 -1.97
N GLN A 200 -7.10 4.94 -1.09
CA GLN A 200 -7.49 5.98 -0.14
C GLN A 200 -8.73 5.56 0.67
N CYS A 201 -8.75 4.29 1.10
CA CYS A 201 -9.94 3.63 1.62
C CYS A 201 -9.82 3.23 3.10
N TRP A 202 -8.97 3.92 3.85
CA TRP A 202 -8.85 3.72 5.29
C TRP A 202 -10.22 3.93 5.97
N PRO A 203 -10.62 3.06 6.92
CA PRO A 203 -11.79 3.31 7.74
C PRO A 203 -11.65 4.67 8.46
N GLU A 204 -12.75 5.36 8.73
CA GLU A 204 -12.70 6.69 9.36
C GLU A 204 -11.95 6.67 10.71
N TYR A 205 -12.13 5.61 11.50
CA TYR A 205 -11.43 5.43 12.78
C TYR A 205 -9.92 5.19 12.65
N PHE A 206 -9.40 4.94 11.44
CA PHE A 206 -7.96 4.88 11.20
C PHE A 206 -7.33 6.27 11.05
N LEU A 207 -8.14 7.27 10.75
CA LEU A 207 -7.72 8.64 10.45
C LEU A 207 -7.98 9.60 11.62
N THR A 208 -8.65 9.13 12.67
CA THR A 208 -8.92 9.90 13.88
C THR A 208 -8.03 9.42 15.03
N LEU A 209 -7.66 10.34 15.91
CA LEU A 209 -6.91 10.00 17.12
C LEU A 209 -7.84 9.26 18.09
N VAL A 210 -7.34 8.16 18.63
CA VAL A 210 -8.06 7.35 19.61
C VAL A 210 -8.25 8.19 20.88
N GLY A 211 -9.50 8.61 21.15
CA GLY A 211 -9.87 9.40 22.32
C GLY A 211 -10.41 10.80 22.03
N THR A 212 -10.44 11.27 20.78
CA THR A 212 -11.05 12.55 20.44
C THR A 212 -12.55 12.37 20.17
N THR A 213 -13.37 12.31 21.22
CA THR A 213 -14.80 12.58 21.10
C THR A 213 -14.98 14.05 20.70
N ILE A 214 -15.26 14.31 19.43
CA ILE A 214 -15.85 15.60 19.02
C ILE A 214 -17.32 15.53 19.41
N GLU A 215 -17.66 16.01 20.62
CA GLU A 215 -19.03 16.39 20.90
C GLU A 215 -19.38 17.57 19.99
N VAL A 216 -20.13 17.32 18.93
CA VAL A 216 -20.76 18.37 18.12
C VAL A 216 -21.86 18.99 18.96
N SER A 217 -21.51 19.93 19.83
CA SER A 217 -22.47 20.83 20.46
C SER A 217 -22.81 21.93 19.44
N THR A 218 -23.95 21.77 18.78
CA THR A 218 -24.63 22.85 18.07
C THR A 218 -25.05 23.92 19.08
N THR A 219 -24.30 25.01 19.18
CA THR A 219 -24.80 26.24 19.81
C THR A 219 -24.13 27.49 19.23
N GLU A 220 -24.98 28.49 18.99
CA GLU A 220 -24.74 29.73 18.25
C GLU A 220 -23.65 30.64 18.83
N ALA A 221 -22.97 31.33 17.90
CA ALA A 221 -22.41 32.68 17.99
C ALA A 221 -21.87 33.17 19.35
N ALA A 222 -20.54 33.09 19.53
CA ALA A 222 -19.82 34.09 20.32
C ALA A 222 -18.36 34.26 19.84
N THR A 223 -18.09 35.50 19.43
CA THR A 223 -16.85 36.20 19.11
C THR A 223 -15.53 35.78 19.81
N THR A 224 -14.53 35.52 18.97
CA THR A 224 -13.13 36.00 19.00
C THR A 224 -12.42 36.20 20.34
N LYS A 225 -11.36 35.40 20.59
CA LYS A 225 -10.04 35.92 21.00
C LYS A 225 -8.91 34.91 20.73
N VAL A 226 -7.88 35.44 20.09
CA VAL A 226 -6.63 34.82 19.64
C VAL A 226 -5.77 34.38 20.83
N SER A 227 -5.11 33.22 20.74
CA SER A 227 -3.90 32.93 21.52
C SER A 227 -2.95 32.05 20.71
N THR A 228 -1.93 32.72 20.20
CA THR A 228 -0.65 32.21 19.71
C THR A 228 0.10 31.49 20.83
N THR A 229 0.76 30.37 20.53
CA THR A 229 1.81 29.83 21.40
C THR A 229 2.99 29.40 20.53
N GLU A 230 4.15 29.91 20.90
CA GLU A 230 5.42 29.92 20.19
C GLU A 230 6.15 28.57 20.28
N PHE A 231 6.79 28.15 19.18
CA PHE A 231 7.87 27.16 19.21
C PHE A 231 9.19 27.91 19.38
N SER A 232 9.95 27.56 20.41
CA SER A 232 11.36 27.94 20.56
C SER A 232 12.28 26.74 20.40
N THR A 233 13.38 27.05 19.71
CA THR A 233 14.54 26.29 19.24
C THR A 233 15.33 25.53 20.33
N THR A 234 15.99 24.45 19.92
CA THR A 234 17.27 24.04 20.54
C THR A 234 18.19 23.43 19.48
N GLU A 235 19.41 23.97 19.42
CA GLU A 235 20.47 23.70 18.45
C GLU A 235 21.39 22.52 18.81
N LEU A 236 22.10 22.08 17.75
CA LEU A 236 23.49 21.61 17.70
C LEU A 236 23.91 20.34 18.46
N SER A 237 24.35 19.35 17.67
CA SER A 237 25.50 18.51 17.99
C SER A 237 26.18 18.06 16.69
N THR A 238 27.31 18.69 16.39
CA THR A 238 28.31 18.30 15.40
C THR A 238 29.13 17.12 15.90
N THR A 239 29.49 16.19 15.02
CA THR A 239 30.61 15.26 15.25
C THR A 239 31.27 14.93 13.92
N GLU A 240 32.54 15.30 13.82
CA GLU A 240 33.45 15.03 12.70
C GLU A 240 33.81 13.54 12.61
N SER A 241 33.99 13.02 11.39
CA SER A 241 34.94 11.93 11.15
C SER A 241 35.39 11.90 9.69
N SER A 242 36.67 12.26 9.51
CA SER A 242 37.68 11.52 8.75
C SER A 242 37.56 11.44 7.21
N THR A 243 38.36 12.31 6.58
CA THR A 243 38.96 12.16 5.26
C THR A 243 39.87 10.93 5.16
N THR A 244 39.86 10.25 4.01
CA THR A 244 40.93 9.35 3.58
C THR A 244 41.18 9.60 2.09
N GLU A 245 42.33 10.17 1.78
CA GLU A 245 42.89 10.29 0.43
C GLU A 245 43.30 8.92 -0.08
N LEU A 246 43.10 8.65 -1.38
CA LEU A 246 43.94 7.71 -2.13
C LEU A 246 43.87 8.00 -3.64
N SER A 247 45.00 8.54 -4.11
CA SER A 247 45.69 8.24 -5.37
C SER A 247 44.99 8.40 -6.72
N THR A 248 45.38 9.49 -7.38
CA THR A 248 45.42 9.68 -8.83
C THR A 248 46.33 8.64 -9.51
N ILE A 249 45.80 7.94 -10.52
CA ILE A 249 46.59 7.27 -11.56
C ILE A 249 46.14 7.85 -12.90
N GLU A 250 47.05 8.54 -13.58
CA GLU A 250 46.90 8.91 -14.99
C GLU A 250 47.24 7.70 -15.87
N VAL A 251 46.32 7.25 -16.71
CA VAL A 251 46.65 6.43 -17.88
C VAL A 251 45.88 6.94 -19.09
N SER A 252 46.68 7.51 -19.99
CA SER A 252 46.64 7.53 -21.45
C SER A 252 45.36 7.11 -22.18
N THR A 253 44.90 8.07 -22.98
CA THR A 253 44.01 8.01 -24.13
C THR A 253 44.09 6.74 -24.99
N THR A 254 42.92 6.17 -25.29
CA THR A 254 42.67 5.45 -26.55
C THR A 254 41.27 5.86 -27.03
N GLU A 255 41.20 6.39 -28.24
CA GLU A 255 39.96 6.80 -28.91
C GLU A 255 39.03 5.60 -29.07
N GLY A 256 37.90 5.61 -28.37
CA GLY A 256 36.80 4.66 -28.54
C GLY A 256 35.50 5.44 -28.55
N GLN A 257 34.69 5.26 -29.59
CA GLN A 257 33.41 5.95 -29.82
C GLN A 257 32.67 6.26 -28.52
N THR A 258 32.55 7.55 -28.22
CA THR A 258 31.76 8.06 -27.10
C THR A 258 30.29 7.70 -27.34
N THR A 259 29.87 6.56 -26.82
CA THR A 259 28.45 6.26 -26.63
C THR A 259 28.05 7.16 -25.46
N ALA A 260 27.47 8.32 -25.78
CA ALA A 260 27.06 9.29 -24.77
C ALA A 260 26.22 8.56 -23.71
N ILE A 261 26.68 8.62 -22.46
CA ILE A 261 25.96 8.05 -21.32
C ILE A 261 24.59 8.74 -21.29
N ILE A 262 23.52 7.96 -21.37
CA ILE A 262 22.15 8.47 -21.33
C ILE A 262 21.93 9.06 -19.93
N THR A 263 21.96 10.38 -19.83
CA THR A 263 21.71 11.12 -18.58
C THR A 263 20.51 12.03 -18.76
N GLY A 264 19.44 11.76 -18.01
CA GLY A 264 18.27 12.65 -17.93
C GLY A 264 18.69 14.04 -17.48
N ASP A 265 18.63 15.00 -18.40
CA ASP A 265 18.85 16.42 -18.11
C ASP A 265 17.53 17.03 -17.62
N CYS A 266 17.51 17.42 -16.34
CA CYS A 266 16.35 17.99 -15.68
C CYS A 266 15.79 19.24 -16.38
N SER A 267 16.62 20.00 -17.10
CA SER A 267 16.17 21.18 -17.85
C SER A 267 15.29 20.84 -19.05
N SER A 268 15.37 19.60 -19.55
CA SER A 268 14.59 19.10 -20.70
C SER A 268 13.52 18.07 -20.30
N ALA A 269 13.36 17.78 -19.01
CA ALA A 269 12.42 16.77 -18.50
C ALA A 269 10.98 16.97 -19.00
N SER A 270 10.51 18.23 -19.04
CA SER A 270 9.14 18.56 -19.46
C SER A 270 8.84 18.12 -20.89
N SER A 271 9.83 18.22 -21.79
CA SER A 271 9.70 17.86 -23.20
C SER A 271 9.43 16.37 -23.43
N VAL A 272 9.72 15.51 -22.45
CA VAL A 272 9.52 14.05 -22.51
C VAL A 272 8.41 13.60 -21.58
N VAL A 273 8.44 14.03 -20.32
CA VAL A 273 7.49 13.60 -19.28
C VAL A 273 6.06 14.02 -19.59
N LEU A 274 5.87 15.15 -20.25
CA LEU A 274 4.53 15.66 -20.61
C LEU A 274 4.04 15.17 -21.98
N GLN A 275 4.80 14.30 -22.66
CA GLN A 275 4.35 13.72 -23.93
C GLN A 275 3.13 12.82 -23.72
N VAL A 276 2.18 12.96 -24.64
CA VAL A 276 0.99 12.11 -24.72
C VAL A 276 1.10 11.23 -25.95
N VAL A 277 1.12 9.92 -25.74
CA VAL A 277 1.17 8.92 -26.81
C VAL A 277 -0.13 8.12 -26.77
N ASN A 278 -0.94 8.22 -27.83
CA ASN A 278 -2.25 7.54 -27.92
C ASN A 278 -3.18 7.80 -26.70
N GLY A 279 -3.20 9.04 -26.20
CA GLY A 279 -4.02 9.42 -25.03
C GLY A 279 -3.52 8.86 -23.70
N GLN A 280 -2.25 8.44 -23.63
CA GLN A 280 -1.60 7.94 -22.42
C GLN A 280 -0.32 8.71 -22.12
N THR A 281 0.15 8.64 -20.88
CA THR A 281 1.44 9.21 -20.47
C THR A 281 2.60 8.41 -21.06
N ILE A 282 3.76 9.05 -21.20
CA ILE A 282 5.00 8.34 -21.56
C ILE A 282 5.35 7.23 -20.56
N PHE A 283 5.02 7.38 -19.27
CA PHE A 283 5.26 6.37 -18.24
C PHE A 283 4.51 5.06 -18.50
N TYR A 284 3.29 5.16 -19.04
CA TYR A 284 2.50 3.99 -19.38
C TYR A 284 3.08 3.27 -20.59
N THR A 285 3.36 4.00 -21.67
CA THR A 285 3.88 3.41 -22.91
C THR A 285 5.30 2.87 -22.74
N ALA A 286 6.17 3.58 -22.02
CA ALA A 286 7.52 3.12 -21.72
C ALA A 286 7.54 1.83 -20.86
N ALA A 287 6.61 1.69 -19.90
CA ALA A 287 6.50 0.47 -19.11
C ALA A 287 6.07 -0.76 -19.93
N MET A 288 5.47 -0.57 -21.11
CA MET A 288 5.04 -1.69 -21.96
C MET A 288 6.23 -2.53 -22.43
N GLU A 289 7.44 -1.97 -22.49
CA GLU A 289 8.66 -2.67 -22.90
C GLU A 289 9.10 -3.73 -21.88
N SER A 290 8.85 -3.52 -20.59
CA SER A 290 9.20 -4.45 -19.50
C SER A 290 7.99 -5.25 -18.98
N TRP A 291 6.81 -5.03 -19.55
CA TRP A 291 5.55 -5.51 -18.99
C TRP A 291 5.42 -7.02 -18.87
N SER A 292 6.11 -7.79 -19.71
CA SER A 292 6.11 -9.25 -19.66
C SER A 292 6.65 -9.80 -18.33
N THR A 293 7.47 -9.03 -17.62
CA THR A 293 8.09 -9.42 -16.35
C THR A 293 7.24 -9.10 -15.12
N TRP A 294 6.16 -8.33 -15.28
CA TRP A 294 5.34 -7.84 -14.16
C TRP A 294 4.15 -8.77 -13.88
N ALA A 295 3.77 -8.91 -12.61
CA ALA A 295 2.54 -9.60 -12.22
C ALA A 295 1.29 -8.78 -12.65
N ALA A 296 0.17 -9.46 -12.90
CA ALA A 296 -1.04 -8.82 -13.44
C ALA A 296 -1.54 -7.63 -12.59
N ILE A 297 -1.50 -7.77 -11.27
CA ILE A 297 -1.87 -6.70 -10.32
C ILE A 297 -0.94 -5.49 -10.41
N GLU A 298 0.34 -5.69 -10.75
CA GLU A 298 1.30 -4.60 -10.92
C GLU A 298 0.98 -3.78 -12.16
N LYS A 299 0.63 -4.45 -13.26
CA LYS A 299 0.19 -3.81 -14.51
C LYS A 299 -1.06 -2.98 -14.28
N ALA A 300 -2.06 -3.54 -13.58
CA ALA A 300 -3.30 -2.85 -13.27
C ALA A 300 -3.06 -1.59 -12.43
N ASN A 301 -2.31 -1.71 -11.33
CA ASN A 301 -2.01 -0.58 -10.45
C ASN A 301 -1.18 0.51 -11.14
N TRP A 302 -0.18 0.13 -11.95
CA TRP A 302 0.62 1.11 -12.71
C TRP A 302 -0.20 1.82 -13.77
N LYS A 303 -1.10 1.11 -14.46
CA LYS A 303 -2.05 1.72 -15.41
C LYS A 303 -2.95 2.74 -14.72
N THR A 304 -3.50 2.41 -13.55
CA THR A 304 -4.32 3.33 -12.75
C THR A 304 -3.52 4.56 -12.33
N PHE A 305 -2.28 4.36 -11.86
CA PHE A 305 -1.39 5.46 -11.50
C PHE A 305 -1.08 6.36 -12.69
N CYS A 306 -0.73 5.80 -13.85
CA CYS A 306 -0.49 6.58 -15.06
C CYS A 306 -1.73 7.37 -15.50
N THR A 307 -2.93 6.79 -15.34
CA THR A 307 -4.20 7.48 -15.62
C THR A 307 -4.42 8.67 -14.68
N LYS A 308 -4.10 8.51 -13.39
CA LYS A 308 -4.12 9.61 -12.40
C LYS A 308 -3.15 10.73 -12.81
N ILE A 309 -1.91 10.39 -13.13
CA ILE A 309 -0.89 11.35 -13.59
C ILE A 309 -1.37 12.10 -14.83
N TYR A 310 -1.93 11.39 -15.80
CA TYR A 310 -2.47 11.96 -17.03
C TYR A 310 -3.53 13.02 -16.73
N ASN A 311 -4.57 12.64 -15.97
CA ASN A 311 -5.73 13.47 -15.68
C ASN A 311 -5.39 14.69 -14.80
N ASN A 312 -4.51 14.51 -13.80
CA ASN A 312 -4.26 15.54 -12.80
C ASN A 312 -3.17 16.54 -13.22
N TYR A 313 -2.16 16.10 -13.98
CA TYR A 313 -0.97 16.91 -14.24
C TYR A 313 -0.70 17.10 -15.73
N VAL A 314 -0.65 16.02 -16.52
CA VAL A 314 -0.23 16.10 -17.93
C VAL A 314 -1.17 17.02 -18.71
N ILE A 315 -2.48 16.78 -18.65
CA ILE A 315 -3.48 17.58 -19.36
C ILE A 315 -3.95 18.83 -18.61
N SER A 316 -3.42 19.08 -17.41
CA SER A 316 -3.80 20.26 -16.62
C SER A 316 -3.49 21.54 -17.40
N THR A 317 -4.46 22.46 -17.49
CA THR A 317 -4.30 23.76 -18.15
C THR A 317 -4.00 24.89 -17.19
N THR A 318 -4.01 24.61 -15.87
CA THR A 318 -3.82 25.61 -14.81
C THR A 318 -2.42 25.59 -14.19
N MET A 319 -1.61 24.57 -14.52
CA MET A 319 -0.26 24.39 -13.99
C MET A 319 0.79 24.69 -15.07
N THR A 320 1.87 25.35 -14.65
CA THR A 320 3.10 25.49 -15.44
C THR A 320 3.78 24.14 -15.66
N GLU A 321 4.67 24.03 -16.65
CA GLU A 321 5.43 22.79 -16.88
C GLU A 321 6.24 22.38 -15.64
N THR A 322 6.88 23.34 -14.97
CA THR A 322 7.63 23.09 -13.73
C THR A 322 6.74 22.52 -12.63
N GLU A 323 5.58 23.11 -12.38
CA GLU A 323 4.63 22.61 -11.37
C GLU A 323 4.16 21.19 -11.70
N LYS A 324 3.91 20.89 -12.98
CA LYS A 324 3.53 19.53 -13.42
C LYS A 324 4.65 18.55 -13.13
N ILE A 325 5.89 18.86 -13.50
CA ILE A 325 7.04 17.97 -13.28
C ILE A 325 7.30 17.75 -11.80
N THR A 326 7.27 18.80 -10.99
CA THR A 326 7.41 18.70 -9.54
C THR A 326 6.33 17.80 -8.92
N ALA A 327 5.06 17.99 -9.32
CA ALA A 327 3.96 17.16 -8.83
C ALA A 327 4.08 15.70 -9.29
N ILE A 328 4.47 15.46 -10.55
CA ILE A 328 4.69 14.12 -11.09
C ILE A 328 5.83 13.40 -10.36
N ILE A 329 6.96 14.07 -10.13
CA ILE A 329 8.09 13.51 -9.37
C ILE A 329 7.65 13.15 -7.95
N ALA A 330 6.92 14.04 -7.28
CA ALA A 330 6.40 13.78 -5.93
C ALA A 330 5.47 12.56 -5.91
N GLU A 331 4.58 12.42 -6.90
CA GLU A 331 3.66 11.31 -7.03
C GLU A 331 4.36 9.99 -7.38
N ILE A 332 5.37 10.00 -8.25
CA ILE A 332 6.18 8.80 -8.53
C ILE A 332 6.96 8.39 -7.30
N ASN A 333 7.59 9.33 -6.60
CA ASN A 333 8.31 9.06 -5.36
C ASN A 333 7.37 8.50 -4.28
N ALA A 334 6.14 9.01 -4.18
CA ALA A 334 5.11 8.45 -3.31
C ALA A 334 4.70 7.04 -3.77
N TYR A 335 4.51 6.82 -5.07
CA TYR A 335 4.14 5.52 -5.64
C TYR A 335 5.21 4.46 -5.36
N VAL A 336 6.49 4.75 -5.58
CA VAL A 336 7.57 3.77 -5.31
C VAL A 336 7.85 3.62 -3.83
N ALA A 337 7.64 4.65 -3.01
CA ALA A 337 7.70 4.49 -1.56
C ALA A 337 6.60 3.54 -1.06
N PHE A 338 5.45 3.56 -1.73
CA PHE A 338 4.28 2.77 -1.42
C PHE A 338 4.35 1.33 -1.96
N TYR A 339 4.66 1.18 -3.25
CA TYR A 339 4.91 -0.10 -3.92
C TYR A 339 6.41 -0.39 -4.00
N TYR A 340 7.09 -0.40 -2.86
CA TYR A 340 8.57 -0.47 -2.81
C TYR A 340 9.16 -1.70 -3.50
N TYR A 341 8.47 -2.85 -3.50
CA TYR A 341 8.88 -4.06 -4.22
C TYR A 341 8.89 -3.87 -5.75
N ARG A 342 8.32 -2.76 -6.24
CA ARG A 342 8.32 -2.34 -7.65
C ARG A 342 9.28 -1.20 -7.92
N GLU A 343 9.99 -0.68 -6.90
CA GLU A 343 10.88 0.48 -7.03
C GLU A 343 11.86 0.27 -8.19
N GLU A 344 12.48 -0.89 -8.29
CA GLU A 344 13.40 -1.22 -9.38
C GLU A 344 12.71 -1.28 -10.74
N HIS A 345 11.54 -1.93 -10.84
CA HIS A 345 10.75 -1.96 -12.07
C HIS A 345 10.35 -0.56 -12.54
N ILE A 346 9.93 0.32 -11.63
CA ILE A 346 9.53 1.69 -11.98
C ILE A 346 10.74 2.54 -12.35
N PHE A 347 11.78 2.51 -11.53
CA PHE A 347 12.98 3.32 -11.74
C PHE A 347 13.81 2.89 -12.94
N SER A 348 13.66 1.66 -13.42
CA SER A 348 14.31 1.17 -14.65
C SER A 348 13.55 1.53 -15.94
N ILE A 349 12.32 2.06 -15.86
CA ILE A 349 11.56 2.48 -17.04
C ILE A 349 12.35 3.55 -17.81
N GLN A 350 12.64 3.27 -19.08
CA GLN A 350 13.33 4.16 -20.00
C GLN A 350 12.35 5.14 -20.63
N LEU A 351 12.57 6.43 -20.41
CA LEU A 351 11.83 7.54 -21.01
C LEU A 351 12.46 7.91 -22.36
N GLY A 352 12.49 6.94 -23.28
CA GLY A 352 13.17 7.06 -24.56
C GLY A 352 14.67 7.30 -24.40
N VAL A 353 15.24 8.17 -25.24
CA VAL A 353 16.68 8.53 -25.18
C VAL A 353 17.01 9.57 -24.09
N TRP A 354 16.00 10.08 -23.37
CA TRP A 354 16.24 11.09 -22.33
C TRP A 354 16.89 10.49 -21.10
N GLY A 355 16.45 9.30 -20.68
CA GLY A 355 16.92 8.69 -19.45
C GLY A 355 15.87 7.79 -18.82
N THR A 356 15.96 7.62 -17.51
CA THR A 356 15.09 6.75 -16.73
C THR A 356 14.18 7.54 -15.80
N VAL A 357 13.13 6.89 -15.32
CA VAL A 357 12.32 7.43 -14.21
C VAL A 357 13.19 7.68 -12.97
N ARG A 358 14.24 6.88 -12.72
CA ARG A 358 15.21 7.15 -11.63
C ARG A 358 15.88 8.51 -11.78
N GLN A 359 16.34 8.83 -12.98
CA GLN A 359 16.98 10.12 -13.27
C GLN A 359 15.99 11.28 -13.14
N LEU A 360 14.75 11.09 -13.61
CA LEU A 360 13.67 12.05 -13.39
C LEU A 360 13.45 12.32 -11.90
N CYS A 361 13.33 11.28 -11.08
CA CYS A 361 13.13 11.42 -9.63
C CYS A 361 14.34 12.01 -8.89
N SER A 362 15.49 12.07 -9.55
CA SER A 362 16.71 12.73 -9.04
C SER A 362 16.77 14.22 -9.39
N CYS A 363 15.87 14.70 -10.26
CA CYS A 363 15.73 16.13 -10.52
C CYS A 363 15.24 16.84 -9.27
N LYS A 364 15.98 17.87 -8.85
CA LYS A 364 15.51 18.77 -7.80
C LYS A 364 14.32 19.55 -8.36
N ALA A 365 13.15 19.31 -7.75
CA ALA A 365 11.96 20.12 -7.95
C ALA A 365 12.19 21.58 -7.52
#